data_AF-A0A8S9LPK0-F1
#
_entry.id   AF-A0A8S9LPK0-F1
#
_cell.length_a   1.000
_cell.length_b   1.000
_cell.length_c   1.000
_cell.angle_alpha   90.00
_cell.angle_beta   90.00
_cell.angle_gamma   90.00
#
_symmetry.space_group_name_H-M   'P 1'
#
loop_
_entity.id
_entity.type
_entity.pdbx_description
1 polymer ?
#
loop_
_entity_poly.entity_id
_entity_poly.type
_entity_poly.pdbx_seq_one_letter_code
_entity_poly.pdbx_strand_id
1 'polypeptide(L)'
;MIDQYFDVSPLQGEELEVEETMDEVNGDELADFLTEGTREMKNLTTSSLSPCKVALLVLAAYNWVPSSNKNAVSIDRAKIVYKMFHGVSVDIGVMVYNQVLNFGVIQKEGEKKDTRWLIFPRTIYGVLQMQHMMQRKPRDKLVPVIPYKKDPRLGE
;
A
#
# COMPACT_ATOMS: atom_id res chain seq x y z
N MET A 1 -9.54 -12.36 -6.97
CA MET A 1 -10.21 -11.45 -7.94
C MET A 1 -9.45 -10.15 -8.10
N ILE A 2 -9.08 -9.49 -7.00
CA ILE A 2 -8.09 -8.41 -7.04
C ILE A 2 -6.74 -8.97 -7.51
N ASP A 3 -6.34 -10.16 -7.05
CA ASP A 3 -5.12 -10.84 -7.50
C ASP A 3 -5.11 -11.06 -9.01
N GLN A 4 -6.23 -11.53 -9.56
CA GLN A 4 -6.41 -11.71 -11.00
C GLN A 4 -6.28 -10.40 -11.78
N TYR A 5 -6.74 -9.28 -11.21
CA TYR A 5 -6.57 -7.96 -11.84
C TYR A 5 -5.10 -7.52 -11.86
N PHE A 6 -4.33 -7.89 -10.84
CA PHE A 6 -2.89 -7.62 -10.76
C PHE A 6 -2.02 -8.69 -11.42
N ASP A 7 -2.61 -9.76 -11.94
CA ASP A 7 -1.91 -10.94 -12.47
C ASP A 7 -0.93 -11.55 -11.45
N VAL A 8 -1.36 -11.63 -10.19
CA VAL A 8 -0.62 -12.26 -9.09
C VAL A 8 -1.36 -13.49 -8.56
N SER A 9 -0.60 -14.42 -7.99
CA SER A 9 -1.16 -15.58 -7.29
C SER A 9 -1.27 -15.28 -5.79
N PRO A 10 -2.37 -15.69 -5.13
CA PRO A 10 -2.49 -15.60 -3.67
C PRO A 10 -1.40 -16.42 -2.99
N LEU A 11 -0.99 -16.00 -1.78
CA LEU A 11 -0.05 -16.78 -0.97
C LEU A 11 -0.70 -18.07 -0.47
N GLN A 12 0.12 -19.12 -0.32
CA GLN A 12 -0.33 -20.45 0.12
C GLN A 12 0.69 -21.11 1.04
N GLY A 13 0.20 -21.97 1.94
CA GLY A 13 1.03 -22.81 2.80
C GLY A 13 2.00 -21.98 3.64
N GLU A 14 3.27 -22.36 3.61
CA GLU A 14 4.35 -21.75 4.40
C GLU A 14 4.51 -20.24 4.12
N GLU A 15 4.32 -19.77 2.88
CA GLU A 15 4.46 -18.35 2.58
C GLU A 15 3.40 -17.49 3.29
N LEU A 16 2.18 -18.02 3.41
CA LEU A 16 1.10 -17.35 4.13
C LEU A 16 1.38 -17.32 5.64
N GLU A 17 1.83 -18.44 6.21
CA GLU A 17 2.17 -18.53 7.63
C GLU A 17 3.32 -17.58 8.01
N VAL A 18 4.34 -17.47 7.14
CA VAL A 18 5.43 -16.51 7.31
C VAL A 18 4.93 -15.07 7.21
N GLU A 19 4.04 -14.77 6.26
CA GLU A 19 3.45 -13.43 6.14
C GLU A 19 2.67 -13.04 7.40
N GLU A 20 1.81 -13.95 7.89
CA GLU A 20 0.98 -13.73 9.07
C GLU A 20 1.83 -13.51 10.32
N THR A 21 2.89 -14.32 10.51
CA THR A 21 3.84 -14.14 11.61
C THR A 21 4.49 -12.76 11.58
N MET A 22 4.84 -12.27 10.38
CA MET A 22 5.47 -10.95 10.21
C MET A 22 4.46 -9.80 10.40
N ASP A 23 3.16 -10.06 10.31
CA ASP A 23 2.12 -9.09 10.67
C ASP A 23 1.89 -8.99 12.19
N GLU A 24 2.38 -9.93 13.00
CA GLU A 24 2.29 -9.86 14.45
C GLU A 24 3.38 -8.98 15.09
N VAL A 25 4.37 -8.55 14.30
CA VAL A 25 5.45 -7.67 14.74
C VAL A 25 4.88 -6.39 15.35
N ASN A 26 5.33 -6.09 16.59
CA ASN A 26 4.81 -4.98 17.38
C ASN A 26 5.44 -3.63 16.98
N GLY A 27 4.90 -2.55 17.54
CA GLY A 27 5.37 -1.19 17.23
C GLY A 27 6.83 -0.93 17.62
N ASP A 28 7.31 -1.50 18.72
CA ASP A 28 8.65 -1.23 19.23
C ASP A 28 9.71 -1.88 18.33
N GLU A 29 9.48 -3.13 17.91
CA GLU A 29 10.35 -3.83 16.97
C GLU A 29 10.41 -3.11 15.60
N LEU A 30 9.28 -2.60 15.10
CA LEU A 30 9.26 -1.79 13.88
C LEU A 30 10.02 -0.46 14.06
N ALA A 31 9.93 0.16 15.24
CA ALA A 31 10.65 1.38 15.56
C ALA A 31 12.16 1.13 15.54
N ASP A 32 12.60 0.07 16.21
CA ASP A 32 14.00 -0.32 16.29
C ASP A 32 14.55 -0.65 14.91
N PHE A 33 13.82 -1.42 14.11
CA PHE A 33 14.18 -1.73 12.73
C PHE A 33 14.33 -0.47 11.86
N LEU A 34 13.34 0.43 11.91
CA LEU A 34 13.32 1.61 11.06
C LEU A 34 14.39 2.63 11.46
N THR A 35 14.55 2.85 12.76
CA THR A 35 15.33 3.94 13.34
C THR A 35 16.69 3.54 13.87
N GLU A 36 17.02 2.24 13.80
CA GLU A 36 18.23 1.66 14.37
C GLU A 36 18.32 1.92 15.89
N GLY A 37 17.18 1.79 16.58
CA GLY A 37 17.04 1.93 18.04
C GLY A 37 17.02 3.37 18.55
N THR A 38 16.77 4.36 17.68
CA THR A 38 16.91 5.78 18.06
C THR A 38 15.59 6.46 18.44
N ARG A 39 14.44 5.95 17.99
CA ARG A 39 13.12 6.57 18.24
C ARG A 39 11.99 5.55 18.30
N GLU A 40 10.95 5.89 19.04
CA GLU A 40 9.68 5.17 19.05
C GLU A 40 8.88 5.41 17.76
N MET A 41 7.94 4.50 17.45
CA MET A 41 7.05 4.64 16.28
C MET A 41 6.15 5.87 16.32
N LYS A 42 5.85 6.39 17.51
CA LYS A 42 4.94 7.50 17.68
C LYS A 42 5.52 8.77 17.06
N ASN A 43 4.76 9.36 16.12
CA ASN A 43 5.14 10.57 15.38
C ASN A 43 6.42 10.43 14.54
N LEU A 44 6.76 9.19 14.15
CA LEU A 44 7.91 8.96 13.29
C LEU A 44 7.69 9.54 11.90
N THR A 45 8.70 10.25 11.39
CA THR A 45 8.69 10.88 10.07
C THR A 45 9.89 10.42 9.24
N THR A 46 9.75 10.49 7.92
CA THR A 46 10.81 10.12 6.97
C THR A 46 12.14 10.84 7.21
N SER A 47 12.13 12.06 7.77
CA SER A 47 13.35 12.82 8.09
C SER A 47 14.25 12.17 9.13
N SER A 48 13.75 11.16 9.85
CA SER A 48 14.49 10.44 10.89
C SER A 48 15.01 9.08 10.46
N LEU A 49 14.90 8.74 9.17
CA LEU A 49 15.18 7.41 8.64
C LEU A 49 16.29 7.43 7.61
N SER A 50 16.91 6.27 7.39
CA SER A 50 17.91 6.11 6.33
C SER A 50 17.29 6.31 4.94
N PRO A 51 18.04 6.83 3.95
CA PRO A 51 17.50 7.13 2.62
C PRO A 51 16.79 5.94 1.93
N CYS A 52 17.31 4.72 2.14
CA CYS A 52 16.71 3.49 1.60
C CYS A 52 15.32 3.23 2.20
N LYS A 53 15.19 3.28 3.53
CA LYS A 53 13.91 3.10 4.24
C LYS A 53 12.91 4.20 3.87
N VAL A 54 13.38 5.45 3.73
CA VAL A 54 12.54 6.57 3.24
C VAL A 54 11.99 6.29 1.86
N ALA A 55 12.84 5.88 0.91
CA ALA A 55 12.41 5.61 -0.46
C ALA A 55 11.33 4.53 -0.50
N LEU A 56 11.50 3.44 0.25
CA LEU A 56 10.53 2.34 0.32
C LEU A 56 9.22 2.76 0.99
N LEU A 57 9.27 3.53 2.08
CA LEU A 57 8.07 4.06 2.73
C LEU A 57 7.27 5.01 1.82
N VAL A 58 7.97 5.85 1.06
CA VAL A 58 7.34 6.75 0.08
C VAL A 58 6.70 5.93 -1.04
N LEU A 59 7.42 4.95 -1.60
CA LEU A 59 6.87 4.05 -2.62
C LEU A 59 5.63 3.30 -2.13
N ALA A 60 5.68 2.77 -0.90
CA ALA A 60 4.53 2.14 -0.26
C ALA A 60 3.36 3.11 -0.10
N ALA A 61 3.64 4.35 0.31
CA ALA A 61 2.61 5.38 0.46
C ALA A 61 1.94 5.77 -0.86
N TYR A 62 2.56 5.57 -2.02
CA TYR A 62 1.94 5.83 -3.32
C TYR A 62 1.19 4.63 -3.89
N ASN A 63 1.70 3.41 -3.66
CA ASN A 63 1.28 2.24 -4.43
C ASN A 63 0.56 1.14 -3.62
N TRP A 64 0.87 0.98 -2.33
CA TRP A 64 0.42 -0.20 -1.56
C TRP A 64 -0.35 0.16 -0.29
N VAL A 65 -0.01 1.25 0.40
CA VAL A 65 -0.74 1.77 1.57
C VAL A 65 -0.92 3.28 1.41
N PRO A 66 -1.91 3.71 0.61
CA PRO A 66 -2.08 5.10 0.25
C PRO A 66 -2.32 6.00 1.46
N SER A 67 -1.59 7.10 1.52
CA SER A 67 -1.79 8.17 2.50
C SER A 67 -1.64 9.54 1.86
N SER A 68 -2.38 10.53 2.36
CA SER A 68 -2.20 11.94 1.98
C SER A 68 -0.89 12.50 2.55
N ASN A 69 -0.44 12.00 3.71
CA ASN A 69 0.84 12.38 4.30
C ASN A 69 1.90 11.31 4.00
N LYS A 70 2.72 11.59 2.98
CA LYS A 70 3.80 10.70 2.54
C LYS A 70 5.00 10.66 3.51
N ASN A 71 5.10 11.64 4.40
CA ASN A 71 6.22 11.78 5.33
C ASN A 71 5.96 11.13 6.69
N ALA A 72 4.69 10.98 7.09
CA ALA A 72 4.34 10.24 8.29
C ALA A 72 4.60 8.74 8.07
N VAL A 73 5.06 8.03 9.10
CA VAL A 73 5.20 6.57 9.07
C VAL A 73 4.03 5.94 9.81
N SER A 74 3.23 5.12 9.14
CA SER A 74 2.18 4.32 9.79
C SER A 74 2.67 2.90 10.04
N ILE A 75 2.06 2.22 11.01
CA ILE A 75 2.36 0.80 11.31
C ILE A 75 2.22 -0.06 10.06
N ASP A 76 1.13 0.07 9.30
CA ASP A 76 0.92 -0.71 8.08
C ASP A 76 2.02 -0.51 7.03
N ARG A 77 2.53 0.72 6.87
CA ARG A 77 3.64 0.99 5.95
C ARG A 77 4.96 0.45 6.49
N ALA A 78 5.18 0.56 7.80
CA ALA A 78 6.36 0.01 8.45
C ALA A 78 6.41 -1.52 8.28
N LYS A 79 5.28 -2.22 8.46
CA LYS A 79 5.17 -3.68 8.27
C LYS A 79 5.51 -4.10 6.84
N ILE A 80 4.99 -3.41 5.82
CA ILE A 80 5.34 -3.73 4.42
C ILE A 80 6.83 -3.57 4.17
N VAL A 81 7.42 -2.45 4.63
CA VAL A 81 8.86 -2.23 4.44
C VAL A 81 9.65 -3.27 5.22
N TYR A 82 9.23 -3.63 6.43
CA TYR A 82 9.85 -4.70 7.22
C TYR A 82 9.82 -6.03 6.48
N LYS A 83 8.66 -6.46 5.95
CA LYS A 83 8.53 -7.67 5.12
C LYS A 83 9.46 -7.64 3.89
N MET A 84 9.57 -6.51 3.20
CA MET A 84 10.47 -6.36 2.05
C MET A 84 11.95 -6.57 2.42
N PHE A 85 12.40 -6.03 3.56
CA PHE A 85 13.78 -6.22 4.01
C PHE A 85 14.08 -7.67 4.43
N HIS A 86 13.06 -8.41 4.87
CA HIS A 86 13.18 -9.81 5.25
C HIS A 86 12.92 -10.77 4.07
N GLY A 87 12.65 -10.25 2.87
CA GLY A 87 12.37 -11.07 1.69
C GLY A 87 11.03 -11.82 1.76
N VAL A 88 10.09 -11.30 2.56
CA VAL A 88 8.79 -11.93 2.78
C VAL A 88 7.79 -11.41 1.74
N SER A 89 7.13 -12.35 1.07
CA SER A 89 6.05 -12.08 0.12
C SER A 89 4.83 -11.46 0.82
N VAL A 90 4.03 -10.69 0.07
CA VAL A 90 2.85 -9.99 0.59
C VAL A 90 1.64 -10.34 -0.25
N ASP A 91 0.52 -10.71 0.36
CA ASP A 91 -0.75 -10.85 -0.33
C ASP A 91 -1.35 -9.47 -0.65
N ILE A 92 -1.02 -8.98 -1.85
CA ILE A 92 -1.47 -7.66 -2.33
C ILE A 92 -3.00 -7.61 -2.48
N GLY A 93 -3.65 -8.71 -2.85
CA GLY A 93 -5.10 -8.76 -3.03
C GLY A 93 -5.84 -8.55 -1.72
N VAL A 94 -5.47 -9.31 -0.69
CA VAL A 94 -6.02 -9.18 0.66
C VAL A 94 -5.73 -7.79 1.22
N MET A 95 -4.49 -7.30 1.07
CA MET A 95 -4.11 -5.98 1.53
C MET A 95 -4.94 -4.85 0.89
N VAL A 96 -5.13 -4.88 -0.44
CA VAL A 96 -5.96 -3.87 -1.14
C VAL A 96 -7.42 -4.01 -0.76
N TYR A 97 -7.94 -5.24 -0.67
CA TYR A 97 -9.31 -5.51 -0.28
C TYR A 97 -9.65 -4.94 1.10
N ASN A 98 -8.81 -5.24 2.10
CA ASN A 98 -8.99 -4.78 3.48
C ASN A 98 -8.99 -3.25 3.57
N GLN A 99 -8.10 -2.59 2.83
CA GLN A 99 -8.07 -1.12 2.80
C GLN A 99 -9.34 -0.52 2.19
N VAL A 100 -9.86 -1.09 1.10
CA VAL A 100 -11.11 -0.63 0.47
C VAL A 100 -12.31 -0.84 1.41
N LEU A 101 -12.38 -1.99 2.09
CA LEU A 101 -13.42 -2.24 3.10
C LEU A 101 -13.36 -1.23 4.24
N ASN A 102 -12.17 -1.00 4.81
CA ASN A 102 -11.96 -0.05 5.89
C ASN A 102 -12.37 1.37 5.49
N PHE A 103 -12.07 1.76 4.25
CA PHE A 103 -12.52 3.04 3.71
C PHE A 103 -14.07 3.15 3.69
N GLY A 104 -14.76 2.08 3.30
CA GLY A 104 -16.22 2.02 3.30
C GLY A 104 -16.86 2.13 4.70
N VAL A 105 -16.22 1.57 5.73
CA VAL A 105 -16.66 1.69 7.13
C VAL A 105 -16.51 3.14 7.61
N ILE A 106 -15.32 3.72 7.39
CA ILE A 106 -15.01 5.10 7.78
C ILE A 106 -16.00 6.11 7.17
N GLN A 107 -16.40 5.92 5.92
CA GLN A 107 -17.37 6.80 5.27
C GLN A 107 -18.79 6.71 5.86
N LYS A 108 -19.16 5.57 6.46
CA LYS A 108 -20.48 5.36 7.07
C LYS A 108 -20.55 5.88 8.51
N GLU A 109 -19.46 5.77 9.27
CA GLU A 109 -19.43 6.09 10.71
C GLU A 109 -19.08 7.55 11.01
N GLY A 110 -18.59 8.32 10.03
CA GLY A 110 -18.24 9.72 10.23
C GLY A 110 -19.44 10.67 10.23
N GLU A 111 -19.82 11.18 11.41
CA GLU A 111 -20.74 12.35 11.54
C GLU A 111 -20.19 13.61 10.85
N LYS A 112 -18.87 13.65 10.59
CA LYS A 112 -18.22 14.66 9.76
C LYS A 112 -17.92 14.04 8.40
N LYS A 113 -18.35 14.68 7.32
CA LYS A 113 -17.95 14.36 5.93
C LYS A 113 -16.44 14.22 5.87
N ASP A 114 -15.97 12.98 5.95
CA ASP A 114 -14.56 12.68 5.83
C ASP A 114 -14.15 12.95 4.37
N THR A 115 -13.23 13.90 4.18
CA THR A 115 -12.78 14.37 2.87
C THR A 115 -11.64 13.52 2.31
N ARG A 116 -11.30 12.40 2.96
CA ARG A 116 -10.30 11.45 2.46
C ARG A 116 -10.67 10.96 1.05
N TRP A 117 -9.68 11.03 0.18
CA TRP A 117 -9.83 10.69 -1.24
C TRP A 117 -10.00 9.18 -1.40
N LEU A 118 -10.73 8.76 -2.44
CA LEU A 118 -10.86 7.35 -2.79
C LEU A 118 -9.46 6.75 -3.05
N ILE A 119 -9.10 5.75 -2.27
CA ILE A 119 -7.86 4.99 -2.44
C ILE A 119 -7.98 4.03 -3.63
N PHE A 120 -6.86 3.76 -4.31
CA PHE A 120 -6.80 2.85 -5.46
C PHE A 120 -7.89 3.03 -6.55
N PRO A 121 -8.19 4.27 -7.00
CA PRO A 121 -9.34 4.51 -7.88
C PRO A 121 -9.23 3.72 -9.20
N ARG A 122 -8.01 3.51 -9.71
CA ARG A 122 -7.76 2.71 -10.91
C ARG A 122 -8.01 1.22 -10.67
N THR A 123 -7.53 0.68 -9.55
CA THR A 123 -7.73 -0.73 -9.19
C THR A 123 -9.19 -1.04 -8.99
N ILE A 124 -9.91 -0.19 -8.23
CA ILE A 124 -11.35 -0.35 -8.00
C ILE A 124 -12.10 -0.34 -9.35
N TYR A 125 -11.83 0.64 -10.21
CA TYR A 125 -12.46 0.70 -11.52
C TYR A 125 -12.15 -0.52 -12.40
N GLY A 126 -10.89 -0.94 -12.43
CA GLY A 126 -10.44 -2.09 -13.23
C GLY A 126 -11.06 -3.40 -12.77
N VAL A 127 -11.11 -3.64 -11.46
CA VAL A 127 -11.79 -4.81 -10.87
C VAL A 127 -13.29 -4.78 -11.19
N LEU A 128 -13.95 -3.63 -11.04
CA LEU A 128 -15.37 -3.49 -11.40
C LEU A 128 -15.64 -3.78 -12.87
N GLN A 129 -14.75 -3.36 -13.77
CA GLN A 129 -14.83 -3.66 -15.21
C GLN A 129 -14.65 -5.16 -15.51
N MET A 130 -13.81 -5.87 -14.74
CA MET A 130 -13.67 -7.33 -14.85
C MET A 130 -14.90 -8.07 -14.34
N GLN A 131 -15.51 -7.60 -13.25
CA GLN A 131 -16.71 -8.21 -12.65
C GLN A 131 -17.97 -7.95 -13.47
N HIS A 132 -18.10 -6.74 -13.98
CA HIS A 132 -19.28 -6.26 -14.68
C HIS A 132 -18.83 -5.46 -15.90
N MET A 133 -19.42 -5.72 -17.07
CA MET A 133 -19.22 -4.86 -18.23
C MET A 133 -19.85 -3.48 -17.97
N MET A 134 -19.08 -2.60 -17.33
CA MET A 134 -19.49 -1.26 -16.98
C MET A 134 -19.48 -0.40 -18.23
N GLN A 135 -20.68 -0.10 -18.73
CA GLN A 135 -20.89 0.77 -19.89
C GLN A 135 -20.26 2.14 -19.64
N ARG A 136 -19.38 2.57 -20.54
CA ARG A 136 -18.74 3.89 -20.46
C ARG A 136 -19.78 4.96 -20.74
N LYS A 137 -19.82 6.02 -19.93
CA LYS A 137 -20.61 7.20 -20.28
C LYS A 137 -19.87 7.99 -21.35
N PRO A 138 -20.58 8.66 -22.28
CA PRO A 138 -19.94 9.42 -23.38
C PRO A 138 -18.95 10.51 -22.94
N ARG A 139 -18.99 10.93 -21.68
CA ARG A 139 -18.12 11.98 -21.11
C ARG A 139 -16.94 11.43 -20.32
N ASP A 140 -16.83 10.11 -20.17
CA ASP A 140 -15.75 9.50 -19.40
C ASP A 140 -14.44 9.61 -20.18
N LYS A 141 -13.48 10.37 -19.64
CA LYS A 141 -12.12 10.44 -20.18
C LYS A 141 -11.25 9.43 -19.43
N LEU A 142 -10.89 8.34 -20.10
CA LEU A 142 -9.86 7.46 -19.58
C LEU A 142 -8.49 8.10 -19.81
N VAL A 143 -7.75 8.25 -18.72
CA VAL A 143 -6.33 8.58 -18.79
C VAL A 143 -5.57 7.25 -18.93
N PRO A 144 -4.95 6.96 -20.08
CA PRO A 144 -4.19 5.73 -20.26
C PRO A 144 -3.06 5.64 -19.23
N VAL A 145 -2.59 4.42 -18.96
CA VAL A 145 -1.33 4.24 -18.24
C VAL A 145 -0.24 4.89 -19.08
N ILE A 146 0.50 5.84 -18.49
CA ILE A 146 1.70 6.38 -19.11
C ILE A 146 2.78 5.31 -18.87
N PRO A 147 3.29 4.64 -19.92
CA PRO A 147 4.35 3.65 -19.73
C PRO A 147 5.54 4.33 -19.05
N TYR A 148 6.08 3.68 -18.01
CA TYR A 148 7.30 4.18 -17.39
C TYR A 148 8.40 4.24 -18.44
N LYS A 149 8.94 5.44 -18.67
CA LYS A 149 10.09 5.65 -19.53
C LYS A 149 11.30 5.78 -18.62
N LYS A 150 12.15 4.75 -18.58
CA LYS A 150 13.40 4.76 -17.81
C LYS A 150 14.20 6.02 -18.17
N ASP A 151 14.61 6.79 -17.17
CA ASP A 151 15.45 7.96 -17.40
C ASP A 151 16.82 7.46 -17.90
N PRO A 152 17.28 7.90 -19.09
CA PRO A 152 18.55 7.47 -19.66
C PRO A 152 19.76 7.73 -18.75
N ARG A 153 19.64 8.64 -17.79
CA ARG A 153 20.71 9.06 -16.88
C ARG A 153 20.88 8.13 -15.68
N LEU A 154 19.97 7.18 -15.46
CA LEU A 154 20.00 6.29 -14.28
C LEU A 154 20.86 5.03 -14.47
N GLY A 155 21.61 4.90 -15.58
CA GLY A 155 22.45 3.74 -15.87
C GLY A 155 21.66 2.48 -16.25
N GLU A 156 22.36 1.46 -16.74
CA GLU A 156 21.77 0.13 -17.03
C GLU A 156 21.28 -0.57 -15.77
#